data_AF-D4IIL9-F1
#
_entry.id   AF-D4IIL9-F1
#
_cell.length_a   1.000
_cell.length_b   1.000
_cell.length_c   1.000
_cell.angle_alpha   90.00
_cell.angle_beta   90.00
_cell.angle_gamma   90.00
#
_symmetry.space_group_name_H-M   'P 1'
#
loop_
_entity.id
_entity.type
_entity.pdbx_description
1 polymer ?
#
loop_
_entity_poly.entity_id
_entity_poly.type
_entity_poly.pdbx_seq_one_letter_code
_entity_poly.pdbx_strand_id
1 'polypeptide(L)'
;MTEGVGSEQWCERSPDAIVPESAVVSADPVPDDRILENALATVYEYTDKDLGDAIDETNLRILRRRLLYLACMTPVPNDVPQVQLRHDRVSYGDLCHYGWNVWNAFKGATNRFYDQTELAEWLKASFESLAKYNTKTLRAKLRATDGGYRIRLLDNLKEYIQK
;
A
#
# COMPACT_ATOMS: atom_id res chain seq x y z
N MET A 1 -62.82 30.04 -8.32
CA MET A 1 -61.97 31.22 -8.05
C MET A 1 -62.29 31.64 -6.63
N THR A 2 -61.44 31.71 -5.61
CA THR A 2 -59.99 31.53 -5.33
C THR A 2 -59.94 31.62 -3.78
N GLU A 3 -59.38 30.63 -3.07
CA GLU A 3 -58.19 30.73 -2.18
C GLU A 3 -58.33 31.66 -0.95
N GLY A 4 -57.89 31.40 0.29
CA GLY A 4 -57.13 30.34 1.00
C GLY A 4 -57.41 30.48 2.53
N VAL A 5 -57.39 29.42 3.36
CA VAL A 5 -56.23 28.85 4.10
C VAL A 5 -55.43 29.95 4.83
N GLY A 6 -55.27 29.97 6.15
CA GLY A 6 -55.25 28.89 7.15
C GLY A 6 -53.97 29.07 7.97
N SER A 7 -54.14 29.19 9.28
CA SER A 7 -53.23 29.77 10.27
C SER A 7 -51.77 29.27 10.29
N GLU A 8 -50.90 30.20 10.66
CA GLU A 8 -49.49 30.04 10.97
C GLU A 8 -49.26 28.94 12.04
N GLN A 9 -48.50 27.92 11.68
CA GLN A 9 -47.89 27.00 12.65
C GLN A 9 -46.38 26.97 12.38
N TRP A 10 -45.64 27.65 13.26
CA TRP A 10 -44.21 27.44 13.44
C TRP A 10 -43.98 25.97 13.81
N CYS A 11 -43.45 25.20 12.86
CA CYS A 11 -42.73 23.97 13.19
C CYS A 11 -41.25 24.33 13.29
N GLU A 12 -40.73 24.32 14.52
CA GLU A 12 -39.31 24.31 14.81
C GLU A 12 -38.65 23.18 14.01
N ARG A 13 -37.76 23.54 13.08
CA ARG A 13 -36.93 22.57 12.37
C ARG A 13 -35.84 22.12 13.35
N SER A 14 -35.95 20.89 13.87
CA SER A 14 -34.91 20.26 14.67
C SER A 14 -33.54 20.39 13.99
N PRO A 15 -32.50 20.88 14.70
CA PRO A 15 -31.12 20.60 14.31
C PRO A 15 -30.78 19.16 14.74
N ASP A 16 -29.72 18.61 14.17
CA ASP A 16 -29.14 17.30 14.51
C ASP A 16 -29.82 16.06 13.94
N ALA A 17 -29.59 15.84 12.64
CA ALA A 17 -29.16 14.51 12.21
C ALA A 17 -27.65 14.54 12.06
N ILE A 18 -26.93 14.36 13.19
CA ILE A 18 -25.55 13.89 13.12
C ILE A 18 -25.65 12.50 12.50
N VAL A 19 -25.37 12.43 11.20
CA VAL A 19 -25.09 11.15 10.54
C VAL A 19 -23.96 10.53 11.35
N PRO A 20 -24.15 9.37 12.00
CA PRO A 20 -23.02 8.71 12.63
C PRO A 20 -22.02 8.49 11.51
N GLU A 21 -20.80 9.00 11.69
CA GLU A 21 -19.64 8.66 10.89
C GLU A 21 -19.37 7.17 11.17
N SER A 22 -20.23 6.30 10.64
CA SER A 22 -19.94 4.88 10.52
C SER A 22 -18.64 4.88 9.75
N ALA A 23 -17.55 4.49 10.41
CA ALA A 23 -16.25 4.32 9.79
C ALA A 23 -16.48 3.55 8.50
N VAL A 24 -16.49 4.26 7.38
CA VAL A 24 -16.62 3.64 6.07
C VAL A 24 -15.29 2.95 5.94
N VAL A 25 -15.24 1.67 6.32
CA VAL A 25 -14.09 0.82 6.06
C VAL A 25 -13.92 0.91 4.56
N SER A 26 -12.84 1.59 4.15
CA SER A 26 -12.56 1.83 2.75
C SER A 26 -12.51 0.47 2.08
N ALA A 27 -13.44 0.21 1.15
CA ALA A 27 -13.44 -1.05 0.43
C ALA A 27 -12.11 -1.19 -0.32
N ASP A 28 -11.55 -2.40 -0.31
CA ASP A 28 -10.30 -2.66 -1.02
C ASP A 28 -10.52 -2.47 -2.53
N PRO A 29 -9.55 -1.87 -3.24
CA PRO A 29 -9.66 -1.68 -4.68
C PRO A 29 -9.56 -3.03 -5.39
N VAL A 30 -10.15 -3.11 -6.58
CA VAL A 30 -10.09 -4.30 -7.44
C VAL A 30 -9.09 -4.03 -8.56
N PRO A 31 -8.17 -4.96 -8.88
CA PRO A 31 -7.29 -4.81 -10.04
C PRO A 31 -8.08 -4.65 -11.34
N ASP A 32 -7.67 -3.72 -12.21
CA ASP A 32 -8.40 -3.36 -13.44
C ASP A 32 -8.38 -4.48 -14.50
N ASP A 33 -7.35 -5.34 -14.48
CA ASP A 33 -7.16 -6.38 -15.48
C ASP A 33 -6.40 -7.61 -14.95
N ARG A 34 -6.47 -8.70 -15.73
CA ARG A 34 -5.80 -9.98 -15.42
C ARG A 34 -4.27 -9.88 -15.40
N ILE A 35 -3.67 -8.92 -16.10
CA ILE A 35 -2.21 -8.76 -16.10
C ILE A 35 -1.75 -8.25 -14.74
N LEU A 36 -2.46 -7.25 -14.20
CA LEU A 36 -2.23 -6.71 -12.86
C LEU A 36 -2.55 -7.73 -11.77
N GLU A 37 -3.66 -8.48 -11.89
CA GLU A 37 -3.99 -9.58 -10.96
C GLU A 37 -2.84 -10.60 -10.86
N ASN A 38 -2.31 -11.04 -12.01
CA ASN A 38 -1.20 -11.99 -12.06
C ASN A 38 0.11 -11.40 -11.51
N ALA A 39 0.37 -10.12 -11.77
CA ALA A 39 1.53 -9.43 -11.22
C ALA A 39 1.43 -9.30 -9.68
N LEU A 40 0.25 -8.98 -9.16
CA LEU A 40 -0.02 -8.91 -7.72
C LEU A 40 0.14 -10.28 -7.05
N ALA A 41 -0.38 -11.35 -7.67
CA ALA A 41 -0.17 -12.71 -7.17
C ALA A 41 1.32 -13.08 -7.12
N THR A 42 2.08 -12.74 -8.17
CA THR A 42 3.54 -12.94 -8.22
C THR A 42 4.24 -12.17 -7.10
N VAL A 43 3.83 -10.91 -6.88
CA VAL A 43 4.37 -10.08 -5.80
C VAL A 43 4.03 -10.65 -4.43
N TYR A 44 2.82 -11.18 -4.20
CA TYR A 44 2.47 -11.82 -2.93
C TYR A 44 3.33 -13.04 -2.63
N GLU A 45 3.53 -13.92 -3.62
CA GLU A 45 4.39 -15.09 -3.45
C GLU A 45 5.85 -14.68 -3.18
N TYR A 46 6.33 -13.65 -3.86
CA TYR A 46 7.63 -13.04 -3.57
C TYR A 46 7.72 -12.48 -2.14
N THR A 47 6.72 -11.73 -1.70
CA THR A 47 6.64 -11.17 -0.35
C THR A 47 6.68 -12.28 0.70
N ASP A 48 5.94 -13.35 0.50
CA ASP A 48 5.94 -14.50 1.41
C ASP A 48 7.33 -15.17 1.46
N LYS A 49 7.99 -15.35 0.30
CA LYS A 49 9.32 -15.99 0.21
C LYS A 49 10.42 -15.17 0.88
N ASP A 50 10.45 -13.86 0.67
CA ASP A 50 11.55 -13.00 1.14
C ASP A 50 11.33 -12.38 2.51
N LEU A 51 10.07 -12.11 2.88
CA LEU A 51 9.71 -11.43 4.12
C LEU A 51 8.89 -12.30 5.09
N GLY A 52 8.37 -13.46 4.68
CA GLY A 52 7.47 -14.27 5.51
C GLY A 52 8.04 -14.63 6.89
N ASP A 53 9.33 -14.97 6.98
CA ASP A 53 9.96 -15.29 8.27
C ASP A 53 10.17 -14.07 9.18
N ALA A 54 10.13 -12.87 8.60
CA ALA A 54 10.37 -11.60 9.28
C ALA A 54 9.07 -10.87 9.68
N ILE A 55 7.91 -11.40 9.30
CA ILE A 55 6.61 -10.75 9.47
C ILE A 55 5.61 -11.76 10.03
N ASP A 56 4.86 -11.39 11.07
CA ASP A 56 3.75 -12.23 11.53
C ASP A 56 2.57 -12.23 10.54
N GLU A 57 1.63 -13.16 10.72
CA GLU A 57 0.50 -13.31 9.79
C GLU A 57 -0.37 -12.04 9.68
N THR A 58 -0.54 -11.30 10.78
CA THR A 58 -1.33 -10.07 10.80
C THR A 58 -0.66 -8.98 9.97
N ASN A 59 0.64 -8.75 10.20
CA ASN A 59 1.44 -7.79 9.46
C ASN A 59 1.62 -8.19 7.99
N LEU A 60 1.64 -9.49 7.68
CA LEU A 60 1.67 -9.97 6.30
C LEU A 60 0.36 -9.62 5.56
N ARG A 61 -0.79 -9.78 6.20
CA ARG A 61 -2.10 -9.36 5.63
C ARG A 61 -2.14 -7.84 5.40
N ILE A 62 -1.63 -7.05 6.34
CA ILE A 62 -1.50 -5.58 6.19
C ILE A 62 -0.61 -5.24 5.00
N LEU A 63 0.55 -5.90 4.85
CA LEU A 63 1.46 -5.67 3.74
C LEU A 63 0.81 -6.03 2.40
N ARG A 64 0.12 -7.18 2.30
CA ARG A 64 -0.61 -7.57 1.10
C ARG A 64 -1.70 -6.55 0.72
N ARG A 65 -2.40 -6.01 1.71
CA ARG A 65 -3.38 -4.94 1.52
C ARG A 65 -2.71 -3.66 0.98
N ARG A 66 -1.60 -3.23 1.58
CA ARG A 66 -0.82 -2.06 1.09
C ARG A 66 -0.27 -2.24 -0.33
N LEU A 67 0.14 -3.47 -0.68
CA LEU A 67 0.58 -3.83 -2.03
C LEU A 67 -0.58 -3.79 -3.03
N LEU A 68 -1.79 -4.19 -2.64
CA LEU A 68 -3.00 -4.07 -3.46
C LEU A 68 -3.27 -2.60 -3.79
N TYR A 69 -3.25 -1.71 -2.79
CA TYR A 69 -3.38 -0.27 -3.01
C TYR A 69 -2.29 0.28 -3.93
N LEU A 70 -1.03 -0.13 -3.74
CA LEU A 70 0.08 0.25 -4.62
C LEU A 70 -0.15 -0.22 -6.07
N ALA A 71 -0.58 -1.47 -6.26
CA ALA A 71 -0.83 -2.07 -7.56
C ALA A 71 -1.97 -1.35 -8.31
N CYS A 72 -3.06 -1.04 -7.61
CA CYS A 72 -4.21 -0.31 -8.13
C CYS A 72 -3.99 1.21 -8.22
N MET A 73 -2.76 1.70 -7.95
CA MET A 73 -2.41 3.12 -7.90
C MET A 73 -3.37 3.99 -7.06
N THR A 74 -3.89 3.42 -5.98
CA THR A 74 -4.87 4.06 -5.09
C THR A 74 -4.18 4.45 -3.79
N PRO A 75 -4.47 5.64 -3.21
CA PRO A 75 -3.92 6.01 -1.91
C PRO A 75 -4.26 4.96 -0.84
N VAL A 76 -3.28 4.63 -0.01
CA VAL A 76 -3.50 3.74 1.14
C VAL A 76 -4.37 4.47 2.16
N PRO A 77 -5.52 3.92 2.58
CA PRO A 77 -6.37 4.52 3.59
C PRO A 77 -5.66 4.69 4.94
N ASN A 78 -6.03 5.73 5.69
CA ASN A 78 -5.41 6.05 6.99
C ASN A 78 -5.62 4.96 8.05
N ASP A 79 -6.66 4.14 7.92
CA ASP A 79 -6.96 3.01 8.81
C ASP A 79 -6.14 1.75 8.50
N VAL A 80 -5.39 1.71 7.39
CA VAL A 80 -4.44 0.64 7.12
C VAL A 80 -3.14 0.93 7.88
N PRO A 81 -2.80 0.19 8.95
CA PRO A 81 -1.64 0.49 9.79
C PRO A 81 -0.32 0.24 9.04
N GLN A 82 0.79 0.76 9.57
CA GLN A 82 2.11 0.41 9.06
C GLN A 82 2.45 -1.05 9.40
N VAL A 83 3.30 -1.65 8.59
CA VAL A 83 3.80 -3.01 8.77
C VAL A 83 4.94 -2.98 9.78
N GLN A 84 4.79 -3.78 10.82
CA GLN A 84 5.83 -4.06 11.81
C GLN A 84 6.60 -5.31 11.40
N LEU A 85 7.93 -5.20 11.43
CA LEU A 85 8.84 -6.29 11.12
C LEU A 85 9.50 -6.80 12.40
N ARG A 86 9.86 -8.07 12.42
CA ARG A 86 10.78 -8.61 13.42
C ARG A 86 12.17 -8.02 13.14
N HIS A 87 12.59 -7.11 14.03
CA HIS A 87 13.71 -6.17 13.80
C HIS A 87 15.08 -6.82 13.50
N ASP A 88 15.26 -8.11 13.76
CA ASP A 88 16.52 -8.84 13.61
C ASP A 88 16.73 -9.48 12.23
N ARG A 89 15.72 -9.45 11.34
CA ARG A 89 15.73 -10.29 10.12
C ARG A 89 15.88 -9.55 8.80
N VAL A 90 15.53 -8.27 8.76
CA VAL A 90 15.47 -7.49 7.51
C VAL A 90 16.05 -6.10 7.75
N SER A 91 17.09 -5.75 7.01
CA SER A 91 17.70 -4.42 7.08
C SER A 91 16.89 -3.38 6.31
N TYR A 92 17.16 -2.10 6.55
CA TYR A 92 16.54 -1.04 5.76
C TYR A 92 16.93 -1.13 4.27
N GLY A 93 18.14 -1.62 3.96
CA GLY A 93 18.60 -1.84 2.58
C GLY A 93 17.86 -2.99 1.90
N ASP A 94 17.57 -4.06 2.64
CA ASP A 94 16.71 -5.15 2.15
C ASP A 94 15.32 -4.63 1.80
N LEU A 95 14.72 -3.76 2.62
CA LEU A 95 13.41 -3.16 2.32
C LEU A 95 13.45 -2.22 1.11
N CYS A 96 14.55 -1.53 0.89
CA CYS A 96 14.74 -0.71 -0.32
C CYS A 96 14.76 -1.59 -1.58
N HIS A 97 15.49 -2.71 -1.55
CA HIS A 97 15.56 -3.67 -2.64
C HIS A 97 14.22 -4.39 -2.86
N TYR A 98 13.56 -4.79 -1.79
CA TYR A 98 12.22 -5.34 -1.83
C TYR A 98 11.25 -4.38 -2.53
N GLY A 99 11.21 -3.11 -2.10
CA GLY A 99 10.37 -2.09 -2.73
C GLY A 99 10.69 -1.89 -4.21
N TRP A 100 11.97 -1.88 -4.57
CA TRP A 100 12.38 -1.81 -5.97
C TRP A 100 11.88 -3.00 -6.80
N ASN A 101 12.00 -4.23 -6.28
CA ASN A 101 11.55 -5.43 -6.98
C ASN A 101 10.03 -5.46 -7.16
N VAL A 102 9.27 -5.08 -6.12
CA VAL A 102 7.82 -4.92 -6.18
C VAL A 102 7.44 -3.91 -7.25
N TRP A 103 8.08 -2.73 -7.23
CA TRP A 103 7.83 -1.70 -8.22
C TRP A 103 8.17 -2.17 -9.63
N ASN A 104 9.29 -2.88 -9.83
CA ASN A 104 9.69 -3.40 -11.14
C ASN A 104 8.71 -4.47 -11.67
N ALA A 105 8.17 -5.31 -10.78
CA ALA A 105 7.17 -6.31 -11.14
C ALA A 105 5.86 -5.68 -11.62
N PHE A 106 5.36 -4.67 -10.88
CA PHE A 106 4.25 -3.88 -11.37
C PHE A 106 4.64 -3.12 -12.63
N LYS A 107 5.88 -2.61 -12.72
CA LYS A 107 6.41 -1.87 -13.86
C LYS A 107 6.18 -2.58 -15.19
N GLY A 108 6.54 -3.85 -15.22
CA GLY A 108 6.38 -4.69 -16.40
C GLY A 108 4.91 -5.00 -16.75
N ALA A 109 3.97 -4.85 -15.80
CA ALA A 109 2.59 -5.28 -15.96
C ALA A 109 1.67 -4.21 -16.56
N THR A 110 1.73 -2.96 -16.09
CA THR A 110 0.67 -1.97 -16.40
C THR A 110 1.11 -0.71 -17.14
N ASN A 111 2.41 -0.49 -17.36
CA ASN A 111 2.97 0.77 -17.90
C ASN A 111 2.54 2.06 -17.15
N ARG A 112 1.98 1.95 -15.94
CA ARG A 112 1.51 3.05 -15.07
C ARG A 112 2.27 3.00 -13.74
N PHE A 113 3.22 3.91 -13.50
CA PHE A 113 4.06 3.84 -12.29
C PHE A 113 4.31 5.15 -11.60
N TYR A 114 4.42 5.00 -10.30
CA TYR A 114 5.06 5.94 -9.40
C TYR A 114 6.50 6.21 -9.80
N ASP A 115 6.95 7.45 -9.66
CA ASP A 115 8.37 7.75 -9.74
C ASP A 115 9.12 7.14 -8.52
N GLN A 116 10.46 7.21 -8.53
CA GLN A 116 11.24 6.68 -7.41
C GLN A 116 11.00 7.42 -6.08
N THR A 117 10.51 8.66 -6.14
CA THR A 117 10.16 9.47 -4.97
C THR A 117 8.89 8.92 -4.33
N GLU A 118 7.85 8.71 -5.13
CA GLU A 118 6.57 8.12 -4.70
C GLU A 118 6.75 6.69 -4.17
N LEU A 119 7.61 5.88 -4.80
CA LEU A 119 7.99 4.57 -4.24
C LEU A 119 8.66 4.69 -2.86
N ALA A 120 9.57 5.65 -2.69
CA ALA A 120 10.25 5.89 -1.43
C ALA A 120 9.27 6.39 -0.34
N GLU A 121 8.28 7.21 -0.71
CA GLU A 121 7.21 7.63 0.18
C GLU A 121 6.31 6.46 0.57
N TRP A 122 5.95 5.60 -0.38
CA TRP A 122 5.19 4.38 -0.09
C TRP A 122 5.94 3.46 0.87
N LEU A 123 7.24 3.25 0.67
CA LEU A 123 8.07 2.44 1.57
C LEU A 123 8.07 3.02 2.99
N LYS A 124 8.28 4.32 3.13
CA LYS A 124 8.25 5.02 4.40
C LYS A 124 6.88 4.92 5.09
N ALA A 125 5.80 5.06 4.32
CA ALA A 125 4.44 4.96 4.82
C ALA A 125 4.04 3.52 5.15
N SER A 126 4.68 2.52 4.53
CA SER A 126 4.32 1.11 4.67
C SER A 126 5.06 0.39 5.78
N PHE A 127 6.28 0.76 6.10
CA PHE A 127 7.09 0.07 7.12
C PHE A 127 7.46 1.00 8.26
N GLU A 128 7.11 0.62 9.49
CA GLU A 128 7.41 1.42 10.68
C GLU A 128 8.92 1.65 10.84
N SER A 129 9.73 0.63 10.55
CA SER A 129 11.19 0.70 10.60
C SER A 129 11.80 1.75 9.65
N LEU A 130 11.06 2.12 8.59
CA LEU A 130 11.47 3.10 7.60
C LEU A 130 10.97 4.52 7.89
N ALA A 131 10.00 4.69 8.79
CA ALA A 131 9.34 5.97 9.07
C ALA A 131 10.32 7.08 9.48
N LYS A 132 11.44 6.71 10.11
CA LYS A 132 12.52 7.63 10.54
C LYS A 132 13.38 8.19 9.41
N TYR A 133 13.39 7.57 8.23
CA TYR A 133 14.22 8.02 7.11
C TYR A 133 13.47 9.06 6.28
N ASN A 134 14.22 10.02 5.72
CA ASN A 134 13.66 10.95 4.75
C ASN A 134 13.56 10.29 3.37
N THR A 135 12.63 10.77 2.54
CA THR A 135 12.35 10.24 1.20
C THR A 135 13.59 10.24 0.30
N LYS A 136 14.43 11.28 0.37
CA LYS A 136 15.65 11.40 -0.44
C LYS A 136 16.65 10.30 -0.11
N THR A 137 16.82 9.96 1.15
CA THR A 137 17.70 8.87 1.61
C THR A 137 17.20 7.52 1.13
N LEU A 138 15.90 7.24 1.27
CA LEU A 138 15.31 5.98 0.80
C LEU A 138 15.44 5.85 -0.73
N ARG A 139 15.12 6.93 -1.46
CA ARG A 139 15.25 6.97 -2.93
C ARG A 139 16.66 6.67 -3.39
N ALA A 140 17.68 7.23 -2.74
CA ALA A 140 19.08 6.97 -3.07
C ALA A 140 19.50 5.51 -2.81
N LYS A 141 18.77 4.78 -1.95
CA LYS A 141 19.08 3.41 -1.53
C LYS A 141 18.28 2.33 -2.27
N LEU A 142 17.26 2.69 -3.05
CA LEU A 142 16.43 1.74 -3.83
C LEU A 142 17.23 0.76 -4.70
N ARG A 143 18.39 1.19 -5.22
CA ARG A 143 19.24 0.36 -6.10
C ARG A 143 20.70 0.28 -5.64
N ALA A 144 20.98 0.64 -4.40
CA ALA A 144 22.36 0.66 -3.91
C ALA A 144 22.87 -0.78 -3.73
N THR A 145 24.06 -1.11 -4.21
CA THR A 145 24.62 -2.47 -4.10
C THR A 145 25.73 -2.58 -3.05
N ASP A 146 25.87 -1.54 -2.22
CA ASP A 146 27.02 -1.29 -1.34
C ASP A 146 26.99 -2.01 0.01
N GLY A 147 25.88 -2.68 0.38
CA GLY A 147 25.65 -3.09 1.78
C GLY A 147 25.48 -4.59 2.06
N GLY A 148 25.82 -5.48 1.12
CA GLY A 148 25.70 -6.93 1.34
C GLY A 148 24.28 -7.38 1.68
N TYR A 149 23.28 -6.71 1.09
CA TYR A 149 21.86 -6.95 1.36
C TYR A 149 21.46 -8.38 0.96
N ARG A 150 20.60 -9.01 1.77
CA ARG A 150 20.05 -10.35 1.54
C ARG A 150 19.14 -10.34 0.33
N ILE A 151 18.25 -9.35 0.25
CA ILE A 151 17.34 -9.20 -0.89
C ILE A 151 18.13 -8.63 -2.06
N ARG A 152 18.15 -9.32 -3.19
CA ARG A 152 18.85 -8.89 -4.41
C ARG A 152 17.92 -8.09 -5.31
N LEU A 153 18.47 -7.20 -6.13
CA LEU A 153 17.71 -6.56 -7.20
C LEU A 153 17.40 -7.58 -8.28
N LEU A 154 16.15 -7.61 -8.74
CA LEU A 154 15.65 -8.59 -9.69
C LEU A 154 15.16 -7.88 -10.95
N ASP A 155 15.67 -8.33 -12.11
CA ASP A 155 15.19 -7.85 -13.42
C ASP A 155 13.79 -8.38 -13.73
N ASN A 156 13.51 -9.63 -13.31
CA ASN A 156 12.21 -10.27 -13.45
C ASN A 156 11.87 -11.11 -12.21
N LEU A 157 10.77 -10.77 -11.53
CA LEU A 157 10.36 -11.43 -10.30
C LEU A 157 9.90 -12.87 -10.53
N LYS A 158 9.28 -13.17 -11.67
CA LYS A 158 8.77 -14.52 -11.98
C LYS A 158 9.88 -15.57 -12.01
N GLU A 159 11.04 -15.21 -12.55
CA GLU A 159 12.21 -16.09 -12.63
C GLU A 159 12.86 -16.36 -11.27
N TYR A 160 12.65 -15.50 -10.27
CA TYR A 160 13.16 -15.70 -8.91
C TYR A 160 12.32 -16.70 -8.11
N ILE A 161 11.01 -16.76 -8.40
CA ILE A 161 10.07 -17.63 -7.69
C ILE A 161 10.17 -19.08 -8.21
N GLN A 162 10.38 -19.27 -9.51
CA GLN A 162 10.48 -20.58 -10.16
C GLN A 162 11.80 -21.35 -9.88
N LYS A 163 12.75 -20.74 -9.17
CA LYS A 163 14.01 -21.35 -8.73
C LYS A 163 13.90 -21.88 -7.31
#